data_AF-A0A3S0BFH4-F1
#
_entry.id   AF-A0A3S0BFH4-F1
#
_cell.length_a   1.000
_cell.length_b   1.000
_cell.length_c   1.000
_cell.angle_alpha   90.00
_cell.angle_beta   90.00
_cell.angle_gamma   90.00
#
_symmetry.space_group_name_H-M   'P 1'
#
loop_
_entity.id
_entity.type
_entity.pdbx_description
1 polymer ?
#
loop_
_entity_poly.entity_id
_entity_poly.type
_entity_poly.pdbx_seq_one_letter_code
_entity_poly.pdbx_strand_id
1 'polypeptide(L)'
;MKKQFGTVASIKYGTNRIVSSTNCHWLKIETGALFKFREFDVFLDVASVSQFKYIKKFTVKNRNTIIVENNIFPDVFEGDVLEITYKEYELDNIQLITSSGVNYKVGELVYIDGGTLVPDNHSIITLKVLSITDQGGISTWEVVNSGRYLSPPKDKECGSSSSELGEGAKFYIHFKEIDKRGWIDRTIASIKYLSNQSIITLNNLLPDGITDGEFSVEKWEIKTKDKFSYGNSDICGKQYEVSIDTLPYFNLHKLVKGDVDPSIIINNNFIKLSEQIKLLENKIKLLSNE
;
A
#
# COMPACT_ATOMS: atom_id res chain seq x y z
N MET A 1 0.90 5.21 -32.06
CA MET A 1 2.02 5.90 -31.39
C MET A 1 2.28 5.11 -30.12
N LYS A 2 3.53 4.69 -29.84
CA LYS A 2 3.81 3.99 -28.58
C LYS A 2 3.59 4.98 -27.43
N LYS A 3 2.60 4.73 -26.58
CA LYS A 3 2.34 5.53 -25.39
C LYS A 3 2.73 4.70 -24.17
N GLN A 4 3.53 5.30 -23.30
CA GLN A 4 3.93 4.68 -22.05
C GLN A 4 2.98 5.16 -20.95
N PHE A 5 2.20 4.24 -20.37
CA PHE A 5 1.22 4.53 -19.31
C PHE A 5 1.75 4.14 -17.91
N GLY A 6 3.07 3.99 -17.82
CA GLY A 6 3.81 3.55 -16.64
C GLY A 6 5.07 2.76 -17.01
N THR A 7 5.81 2.28 -16.01
CA THR A 7 7.15 1.70 -16.25
C THR A 7 7.13 0.19 -16.32
N VAL A 8 6.41 -0.47 -15.43
CA VAL A 8 6.48 -1.93 -15.25
C VAL A 8 5.13 -2.54 -14.88
N ALA A 9 4.97 -3.83 -15.17
CA ALA A 9 3.81 -4.63 -14.82
C ALA A 9 4.21 -6.08 -14.51
N SER A 10 3.29 -6.84 -13.92
CA SER A 10 3.46 -8.25 -13.57
C SER A 10 2.25 -9.06 -14.01
N ILE A 11 2.47 -10.33 -14.35
CA ILE A 11 1.40 -11.29 -14.64
C ILE A 11 1.84 -12.69 -14.20
N LYS A 12 0.89 -13.47 -13.69
CA LYS A 12 1.10 -14.88 -13.35
C LYS A 12 0.81 -15.78 -14.55
N TYR A 13 1.66 -16.77 -14.78
CA TYR A 13 1.47 -17.79 -15.80
C TYR A 13 0.12 -18.50 -15.62
N GLY A 14 -0.56 -18.74 -16.74
CA GLY A 14 -1.89 -19.35 -16.77
C GLY A 14 -3.02 -18.43 -16.29
N THR A 15 -2.75 -17.16 -16.02
CA THR A 15 -3.76 -16.15 -15.65
C THR A 15 -3.93 -15.13 -16.76
N ASN A 16 -5.03 -14.38 -16.73
CA ASN A 16 -5.32 -13.30 -17.67
C ASN A 16 -5.30 -11.94 -16.99
N ARG A 17 -4.59 -11.81 -15.87
CA ARG A 17 -4.62 -10.61 -15.01
C ARG A 17 -3.23 -10.00 -14.92
N ILE A 18 -3.09 -8.84 -15.53
CA ILE A 18 -1.87 -8.03 -15.50
C ILE A 18 -2.06 -6.96 -14.43
N VAL A 19 -1.07 -6.80 -13.56
CA VAL A 19 -1.07 -5.80 -12.49
C VAL A 19 0.03 -4.78 -12.75
N SER A 20 -0.31 -3.50 -12.64
CA SER A 20 0.64 -2.38 -12.85
C SER A 20 1.61 -2.23 -11.68
N SER A 21 2.58 -1.31 -11.73
CA SER A 21 3.16 -0.74 -10.50
C SER A 21 2.26 0.37 -9.97
N THR A 22 2.50 0.79 -8.72
CA THR A 22 1.84 1.95 -8.08
C THR A 22 1.92 3.25 -8.88
N ASN A 23 3.02 3.47 -9.60
CA ASN A 23 3.24 4.70 -10.37
C ASN A 23 2.59 4.68 -11.78
N CYS A 24 1.85 3.64 -12.13
CA CYS A 24 1.17 3.54 -13.42
C CYS A 24 -0.22 4.20 -13.40
N HIS A 25 -0.68 4.68 -14.56
CA HIS A 25 -2.02 5.26 -14.71
C HIS A 25 -2.70 4.78 -15.99
N TRP A 26 -3.54 3.75 -15.86
CA TRP A 26 -4.13 3.04 -17.01
C TRP A 26 -5.50 3.54 -17.47
N LEU A 27 -5.98 4.67 -16.94
CA LEU A 27 -7.29 5.25 -17.31
C LEU A 27 -7.51 5.43 -18.82
N LYS A 28 -6.45 5.63 -19.61
CA LYS A 28 -6.52 5.86 -21.06
C LYS A 28 -6.38 4.58 -21.90
N ILE A 29 -6.25 3.42 -21.27
CA ILE A 29 -6.20 2.14 -21.96
C ILE A 29 -7.64 1.65 -22.14
N GLU A 30 -8.07 1.52 -23.38
CA GLU A 30 -9.43 1.12 -23.73
C GLU A 30 -9.52 -0.39 -23.99
N THR A 31 -10.73 -0.95 -23.84
CA THR A 31 -11.01 -2.32 -24.29
C THR A 31 -10.68 -2.47 -25.76
N GLY A 32 -10.04 -3.60 -26.11
CA GLY A 32 -9.52 -3.87 -27.44
C GLY A 32 -8.04 -3.53 -27.58
N ALA A 33 -7.48 -2.61 -26.79
CA ALA A 33 -6.06 -2.29 -26.87
C ALA A 33 -5.15 -3.53 -26.79
N LEU A 34 -3.96 -3.45 -27.40
CA LEU A 34 -2.97 -4.52 -27.34
C LEU A 34 -1.92 -4.21 -26.29
N PHE A 35 -1.73 -5.12 -25.34
CA PHE A 35 -0.70 -5.05 -24.31
C PHE A 35 0.44 -6.02 -24.65
N LYS A 36 1.69 -5.58 -24.57
CA LYS A 36 2.87 -6.43 -24.82
C LYS A 36 3.93 -6.18 -23.76
N PHE A 37 4.45 -7.24 -23.15
CA PHE A 37 5.68 -7.16 -22.37
C PHE A 37 6.86 -7.05 -23.33
N ARG A 38 7.80 -6.12 -23.10
CA ARG A 38 8.90 -5.85 -24.05
C ARG A 38 9.78 -7.06 -24.35
N GLU A 39 9.91 -7.98 -23.40
CA GLU A 39 10.73 -9.18 -23.51
C GLU A 39 10.07 -10.31 -24.31
N PHE A 40 8.76 -10.20 -24.64
CA PHE A 40 8.02 -11.21 -25.37
C PHE A 40 7.34 -10.61 -26.60
N ASP A 41 7.49 -11.24 -27.77
CA ASP A 41 6.86 -10.81 -29.02
C ASP A 41 5.38 -11.21 -29.14
N VAL A 42 4.63 -11.04 -28.05
CA VAL A 42 3.24 -11.44 -27.95
C VAL A 42 2.39 -10.26 -27.51
N PHE A 43 1.31 -10.03 -28.25
CA PHE A 43 0.27 -9.09 -27.86
C PHE A 43 -0.88 -9.80 -27.16
N LEU A 44 -1.36 -9.19 -26.09
CA LEU A 44 -2.52 -9.62 -25.33
C LEU A 44 -3.64 -8.60 -25.53
N ASP A 45 -4.81 -9.11 -25.93
CA ASP A 45 -6.02 -8.30 -26.10
C ASP A 45 -6.56 -7.86 -24.75
N VAL A 46 -6.62 -6.55 -24.51
CA VAL A 46 -7.23 -5.96 -23.30
C VAL A 46 -8.75 -6.15 -23.36
N ALA A 47 -9.30 -6.88 -22.41
CA ALA A 47 -10.74 -7.05 -22.23
C ALA A 47 -11.33 -5.93 -21.34
N SER A 48 -10.65 -5.59 -20.25
CA SER A 48 -11.08 -4.54 -19.31
C SER A 48 -9.92 -3.95 -18.53
N VAL A 49 -10.10 -2.72 -18.05
CA VAL A 49 -9.14 -2.01 -17.20
C VAL A 49 -9.86 -1.47 -15.97
N SER A 50 -9.29 -1.66 -14.78
CA SER A 50 -9.87 -1.17 -13.53
C SER A 50 -8.80 -0.89 -12.47
N GLN A 51 -9.13 -0.05 -11.50
CA GLN A 51 -8.31 0.17 -10.31
C GLN A 51 -8.79 -0.73 -9.17
N PHE A 52 -7.87 -1.19 -8.33
CA PHE A 52 -8.18 -1.93 -7.11
C PHE A 52 -7.24 -1.53 -5.98
N LYS A 53 -7.71 -1.67 -4.74
CA LYS A 53 -6.90 -1.51 -3.52
C LYS A 53 -6.60 -2.89 -2.96
N TYR A 54 -5.33 -3.25 -2.91
CA TYR A 54 -4.87 -4.51 -2.33
C TYR A 54 -4.50 -4.28 -0.87
N ILE A 55 -5.07 -5.04 0.06
CA ILE A 55 -4.87 -4.89 1.50
C ILE A 55 -4.44 -6.23 2.08
N LYS A 56 -3.38 -6.23 2.89
CA LYS A 56 -2.89 -7.42 3.60
C LYS A 56 -2.38 -7.07 4.99
N LYS A 57 -2.60 -8.00 5.91
CA LYS A 57 -1.98 -8.00 7.23
C LYS A 57 -0.53 -8.45 7.12
N PHE A 58 0.33 -7.91 7.98
CA PHE A 58 1.73 -8.30 8.08
C PHE A 58 2.18 -8.41 9.53
N THR A 59 3.28 -9.12 9.74
CA THR A 59 4.07 -9.11 10.98
C THR A 59 5.47 -8.59 10.71
N VAL A 60 6.07 -7.93 11.69
CA VAL A 60 7.42 -7.36 11.58
C VAL A 60 8.43 -8.42 11.97
N LYS A 61 9.31 -8.81 11.05
CA LYS A 61 10.47 -9.68 11.34
C LYS A 61 11.61 -8.89 11.95
N ASN A 62 11.85 -7.70 11.40
CA ASN A 62 12.79 -6.70 11.86
C ASN A 62 12.33 -5.34 11.31
N ARG A 63 12.96 -4.24 11.73
CA ARG A 63 12.48 -2.88 11.41
C ARG A 63 12.35 -2.55 9.92
N ASN A 64 13.02 -3.25 9.01
CA ASN A 64 12.86 -3.02 7.57
C ASN A 64 12.27 -4.22 6.83
N THR A 65 11.83 -5.27 7.53
CA THR A 65 11.34 -6.50 6.91
C THR A 65 10.01 -6.90 7.50
N ILE A 66 8.99 -6.97 6.65
CA ILE A 66 7.66 -7.47 7.02
C ILE A 66 7.39 -8.82 6.36
N ILE A 67 6.63 -9.66 7.04
CA ILE A 67 6.17 -10.97 6.58
C ILE A 67 4.68 -10.91 6.36
N VAL A 68 4.25 -11.37 5.19
CA VAL A 68 2.85 -11.44 4.79
C VAL A 68 2.48 -12.90 4.60
N GLU A 69 1.38 -13.33 5.20
CA GLU A 69 0.85 -14.67 4.96
C GLU A 69 0.35 -14.77 3.51
N ASN A 70 0.68 -15.89 2.87
CA ASN A 70 0.47 -16.19 1.46
C ASN A 70 1.45 -15.51 0.50
N ASN A 71 1.52 -16.08 -0.69
CA ASN A 71 2.22 -15.46 -1.81
C ASN A 71 1.39 -14.27 -2.34
N ILE A 72 1.98 -13.07 -2.34
CA ILE A 72 1.34 -11.82 -2.80
C ILE A 72 1.57 -11.52 -4.29
N PHE A 73 2.28 -12.39 -5.01
CA PHE A 73 2.47 -12.27 -6.44
C PHE A 73 1.16 -12.59 -7.20
N PRO A 74 0.78 -11.84 -8.26
CA PRO A 74 1.50 -10.73 -8.90
C PRO A 74 1.11 -9.32 -8.37
N ASP A 75 0.36 -9.24 -7.29
CA ASP A 75 -0.26 -8.00 -6.83
C ASP A 75 0.74 -6.95 -6.34
N VAL A 76 1.83 -7.38 -5.71
CA VAL A 76 2.83 -6.50 -5.10
C VAL A 76 4.21 -6.92 -5.58
N PHE A 77 5.03 -5.95 -5.99
CA PHE A 77 6.40 -6.20 -6.42
C PHE A 77 7.34 -5.02 -6.14
N GLU A 78 8.63 -5.18 -6.44
CA GLU A 78 9.67 -4.22 -6.10
C GLU A 78 9.40 -2.83 -6.69
N GLY A 79 9.68 -1.79 -5.89
CA GLY A 79 9.41 -0.40 -6.25
C GLY A 79 7.99 0.08 -5.96
N ASP A 80 7.06 -0.79 -5.54
CA ASP A 80 5.74 -0.34 -5.10
C ASP A 80 5.83 0.47 -3.79
N VAL A 81 4.96 1.48 -3.67
CA VAL A 81 4.76 2.26 -2.43
C VAL A 81 3.60 1.67 -1.64
N LEU A 82 3.87 1.28 -0.41
CA LEU A 82 2.92 0.73 0.54
C LEU A 82 2.48 1.80 1.53
N GLU A 83 1.17 1.97 1.67
CA GLU A 83 0.56 2.68 2.79
C GLU A 83 0.46 1.69 3.96
N ILE A 84 1.33 1.80 4.95
CA ILE A 84 1.38 0.93 6.12
C ILE A 84 0.59 1.59 7.25
N THR A 85 -0.39 0.87 7.79
CA THR A 85 -1.18 1.25 8.95
C THR A 85 -0.87 0.35 10.13
N TYR A 86 -0.84 0.94 11.33
CA TYR A 86 -0.54 0.23 12.57
C TYR A 86 -1.42 0.74 13.71
N LYS A 87 -1.52 -0.07 14.76
CA LYS A 87 -2.30 0.24 15.95
C LYS A 87 -1.55 1.22 16.83
N GLU A 88 -2.30 2.09 17.47
CA GLU A 88 -1.79 3.00 18.50
C GLU A 88 -2.67 2.86 19.74
N TYR A 89 -2.09 3.14 20.89
CA TYR A 89 -2.72 2.98 22.20
C TYR A 89 -2.60 4.27 22.99
N GLU A 90 -3.64 4.60 23.75
CA GLU A 90 -3.64 5.71 24.71
C GLU A 90 -4.14 5.23 26.07
N LEU A 91 -3.87 6.03 27.10
CA LEU A 91 -4.45 5.82 28.42
C LEU A 91 -5.98 5.79 28.32
N ASP A 92 -6.57 4.69 28.79
CA ASP A 92 -8.01 4.58 28.99
C ASP A 92 -8.38 5.03 30.41
N ASN A 93 -7.79 4.36 31.41
CA ASN A 93 -8.03 4.67 32.80
C ASN A 93 -6.84 4.28 33.70
N ILE A 94 -6.79 4.90 34.87
CA ILE A 94 -5.93 4.51 35.98
C ILE A 94 -6.83 3.92 37.05
N GLN A 95 -6.70 2.62 37.32
CA GLN A 95 -7.59 1.92 38.24
C GLN A 95 -7.27 2.23 39.70
N LEU A 96 -5.98 2.24 40.05
CA LEU A 96 -5.52 2.48 41.42
C LEU A 96 -4.05 2.88 41.45
N ILE A 97 -3.67 3.55 42.53
CA ILE A 97 -2.29 3.78 42.93
C ILE A 97 -1.82 2.55 43.72
N THR A 98 -0.80 1.85 43.23
CA THR A 98 -0.20 0.70 43.94
C THR A 98 0.85 1.16 44.97
N SER A 99 1.51 2.29 44.70
CA SER A 99 2.41 2.99 45.62
C SER A 99 2.20 4.48 45.47
N SER A 100 1.84 5.18 46.56
CA SER A 100 1.64 6.63 46.54
C SER A 100 2.94 7.42 46.39
N GLY A 101 4.10 6.76 46.60
CA GLY A 101 5.39 7.40 46.68
C GLY A 101 5.47 8.41 47.83
N VAL A 102 6.45 9.31 47.77
CA VAL A 102 6.73 10.33 48.79
C VAL A 102 7.18 11.65 48.17
N ASN A 103 7.12 12.74 48.96
CA ASN A 103 7.64 14.08 48.64
C ASN A 103 7.01 14.81 47.45
N TYR A 104 5.84 14.37 46.98
CA TYR A 104 5.08 15.09 45.95
C TYR A 104 4.45 16.37 46.50
N LYS A 105 4.19 17.33 45.60
CA LYS A 105 3.44 18.55 45.88
C LYS A 105 2.16 18.64 45.07
N VAL A 106 1.15 19.29 45.66
CA VAL A 106 -0.08 19.65 44.92
C VAL A 106 0.29 20.57 43.74
N GLY A 107 -0.20 20.23 42.55
CA GLY A 107 0.08 20.92 41.30
C GLY A 107 1.27 20.35 40.51
N GLU A 108 2.05 19.45 41.09
CA GLU A 108 3.20 18.82 40.44
C GLU A 108 2.77 17.92 39.26
N LEU A 109 3.60 17.88 38.22
CA LEU A 109 3.41 16.99 37.08
C LEU A 109 4.23 15.72 37.27
N VAL A 110 3.57 14.59 37.08
CA VAL A 110 4.13 13.24 37.18
C VAL A 110 4.04 12.59 35.81
N TYR A 111 5.18 12.13 35.30
CA TYR A 111 5.27 11.46 34.01
C TYR A 111 5.35 9.95 34.23
N ILE A 112 4.61 9.18 33.43
CA ILE A 112 4.58 7.72 33.55
C ILE A 112 5.54 7.10 32.55
N ASP A 113 6.49 6.32 33.06
CA ASP A 113 7.52 5.67 32.25
C ASP A 113 7.07 4.38 31.57
N GLY A 114 7.78 4.08 30.47
CA GLY A 114 7.71 2.80 29.78
C GLY A 114 7.01 2.85 28.42
N GLY A 115 6.89 1.67 27.81
CA GLY A 115 6.32 1.52 26.48
C GLY A 115 7.20 2.08 25.38
N THR A 116 6.64 2.23 24.19
CA THR A 116 7.26 2.84 23.02
C THR A 116 6.31 3.88 22.46
N LEU A 117 6.73 5.15 22.50
CA LEU A 117 5.95 6.29 22.05
C LEU A 117 5.83 6.33 20.52
N VAL A 118 4.81 7.04 20.04
CA VAL A 118 4.69 7.36 18.61
C VAL A 118 5.77 8.39 18.24
N PRO A 119 6.58 8.16 17.18
CA PRO A 119 7.74 9.02 16.86
C PRO A 119 7.41 10.51 16.64
N ASP A 120 6.28 10.79 16.01
CA ASP A 120 5.88 12.18 15.70
C ASP A 120 5.10 12.83 16.85
N ASN A 121 4.79 12.07 17.90
CA ASN A 121 4.04 12.53 19.05
C ASN A 121 4.59 11.90 20.33
N HIS A 122 5.64 12.52 20.87
CA HIS A 122 6.27 12.18 22.14
C HIS A 122 5.40 12.53 23.37
N SER A 123 4.08 12.52 23.22
CA SER A 123 3.14 12.67 24.32
C SER A 123 3.25 11.45 25.23
N ILE A 124 3.96 11.61 26.34
CA ILE A 124 3.96 10.68 27.45
C ILE A 124 2.73 10.94 28.33
N ILE A 125 2.23 9.91 29.03
CA ILE A 125 1.18 10.12 30.03
C ILE A 125 1.69 11.10 31.08
N THR A 126 0.90 12.13 31.33
CA THR A 126 1.20 13.19 32.29
C THR A 126 0.03 13.35 33.24
N LEU A 127 0.31 13.23 34.53
CA LEU A 127 -0.66 13.40 35.61
C LEU A 127 -0.34 14.66 36.40
N LYS A 128 -1.35 15.37 36.86
CA LYS A 128 -1.22 16.49 37.80
C LYS A 128 -1.68 16.06 39.18
N VAL A 129 -0.82 16.24 40.19
CA VAL A 129 -1.16 15.92 41.58
C VAL A 129 -2.20 16.92 42.10
N LEU A 130 -3.35 16.44 42.56
CA LEU A 130 -4.42 17.28 43.11
C LEU A 130 -4.42 17.29 44.64
N SER A 131 -4.08 16.17 45.27
CA SER A 131 -3.93 16.07 46.73
C SER A 131 -2.83 15.07 47.11
N ILE A 132 -2.26 15.28 48.30
CA ILE A 132 -1.22 14.43 48.89
C ILE A 132 -1.62 13.97 50.30
N THR A 133 -1.02 12.88 50.76
CA THR A 133 -1.11 12.42 52.15
C THR A 133 -0.15 13.23 53.06
N ASP A 134 -0.22 13.01 54.36
CA ASP A 134 0.67 13.67 55.35
C ASP A 134 2.16 13.39 55.10
N GLN A 135 2.47 12.29 54.42
CA GLN A 135 3.83 11.84 54.07
C GLN A 135 4.26 12.34 52.67
N GLY A 136 3.45 13.17 52.02
CA GLY A 136 3.69 13.66 50.67
C GLY A 136 3.46 12.62 49.58
N GLY A 137 2.72 11.55 49.85
CA GLY A 137 2.33 10.57 48.83
C GLY A 137 1.13 11.04 48.02
N ILE A 138 1.05 10.69 46.74
CA ILE A 138 -0.09 11.07 45.88
C ILE A 138 -1.37 10.41 46.38
N SER A 139 -2.41 11.21 46.62
CA SER A 139 -3.74 10.74 47.02
C SER A 139 -4.75 10.87 45.88
N THR A 140 -4.77 12.01 45.18
CA THR A 140 -5.63 12.21 44.00
C THR A 140 -4.86 12.91 42.88
N TRP A 141 -5.28 12.66 41.65
CA TRP A 141 -4.63 13.14 40.44
C TRP A 141 -5.64 13.49 39.35
N GLU A 142 -5.18 14.25 38.37
CA GLU A 142 -5.88 14.55 37.13
C GLU A 142 -5.00 14.12 35.94
N VAL A 143 -5.61 13.51 34.93
CA VAL A 143 -4.91 13.19 33.68
C VAL A 143 -4.81 14.48 32.85
N VAL A 144 -3.58 14.96 32.63
CA VAL A 144 -3.29 16.12 31.76
C VAL A 144 -3.07 15.67 30.33
N ASN A 145 -2.39 14.53 30.15
CA ASN A 145 -2.13 13.94 28.84
C ASN A 145 -2.26 12.41 28.94
N SER A 146 -3.04 11.81 28.04
CA SER A 146 -3.25 10.35 27.95
C SER A 146 -2.09 9.61 27.29
N GLY A 147 -1.17 10.32 26.67
CA GLY A 147 -0.06 9.79 25.90
C GLY A 147 -0.46 8.97 24.67
N ARG A 148 0.49 8.70 23.77
CA ARG A 148 0.27 7.84 22.59
C ARG A 148 1.43 6.88 22.38
N TYR A 149 1.11 5.60 22.28
CA TYR A 149 2.07 4.51 22.28
C TYR A 149 1.85 3.56 21.09
N LEU A 150 2.93 3.08 20.50
CA LEU A 150 2.94 1.96 19.56
C LEU A 150 2.90 0.62 20.30
N SER A 151 3.63 0.55 21.41
CA SER A 151 3.54 -0.54 22.38
C SER A 151 3.37 0.09 23.76
N PRO A 152 2.23 -0.08 24.45
CA PRO A 152 2.10 0.41 25.81
C PRO A 152 3.11 -0.31 26.73
N PRO A 153 3.41 0.26 27.91
CA PRO A 153 4.12 -0.44 28.97
C PRO A 153 3.52 -1.85 29.20
N LYS A 154 4.38 -2.87 29.23
CA LYS A 154 3.95 -4.28 29.39
C LYS A 154 3.45 -4.57 30.80
N ASP A 155 4.04 -3.89 31.79
CA ASP A 155 3.63 -4.00 33.17
C ASP A 155 2.48 -3.05 33.42
N LYS A 156 1.36 -3.60 33.90
CA LYS A 156 0.20 -2.78 34.29
C LYS A 156 0.55 -1.81 35.42
N GLU A 157 1.58 -2.14 36.19
CA GLU A 157 2.17 -1.26 37.18
C GLU A 157 3.29 -0.43 36.55
N CYS A 158 3.02 0.84 36.28
CA CYS A 158 4.00 1.76 35.72
C CYS A 158 4.51 2.72 36.81
N GLY A 159 5.83 2.88 36.88
CA GLY A 159 6.47 3.84 37.78
C GLY A 159 6.47 5.26 37.21
N SER A 160 6.54 6.26 38.09
CA SER A 160 6.80 7.65 37.71
C SER A 160 8.27 7.83 37.28
N SER A 161 8.51 8.33 36.06
CA SER A 161 9.87 8.61 35.52
C SER A 161 10.57 9.76 36.23
N SER A 162 9.78 10.77 36.50
CA SER A 162 10.25 12.09 36.84
C SER A 162 9.12 12.86 37.50
N SER A 163 9.48 13.47 38.61
CA SER A 163 8.82 14.63 39.14
C SER A 163 9.92 15.54 39.69
N GLU A 164 9.63 16.82 39.91
CA GLU A 164 10.67 17.76 40.36
C GLU A 164 11.15 17.43 41.78
N LEU A 165 10.29 16.80 42.59
CA LEU A 165 10.51 16.63 44.03
C LEU A 165 10.10 15.26 44.58
N GLY A 166 9.05 14.65 44.02
CA GLY A 166 8.54 13.36 44.46
C GLY A 166 9.19 12.15 43.77
N GLU A 167 9.08 10.99 44.41
CA GLU A 167 9.58 9.73 43.85
C GLU A 167 8.74 8.51 44.25
N GLY A 168 8.89 7.42 43.50
CA GLY A 168 8.36 6.10 43.88
C GLY A 168 6.85 5.90 43.73
N ALA A 169 6.15 6.78 43.00
CA ALA A 169 4.74 6.56 42.70
C ALA A 169 4.59 5.46 41.64
N LYS A 170 3.60 4.59 41.82
CA LYS A 170 3.27 3.52 40.90
C LYS A 170 1.77 3.42 40.70
N PHE A 171 1.38 3.19 39.44
CA PHE A 171 -0.01 3.24 39.01
C PHE A 171 -0.37 1.97 38.27
N TYR A 172 -1.57 1.45 38.53
CA TYR A 172 -2.16 0.39 37.73
C TYR A 172 -2.96 0.98 36.57
N ILE A 173 -2.44 0.84 35.36
CA ILE A 173 -2.91 1.57 34.18
C ILE A 173 -3.51 0.61 33.15
N HIS A 174 -4.63 1.01 32.54
CA HIS A 174 -5.17 0.37 31.34
C HIS A 174 -5.05 1.27 30.13
N PHE A 175 -4.71 0.64 29.01
CA PHE A 175 -4.62 1.27 27.70
C PHE A 175 -5.74 0.75 26.82
N LYS A 176 -6.27 1.63 25.97
CA LYS A 176 -7.18 1.25 24.89
C LYS A 176 -6.50 1.47 23.54
N GLU A 177 -6.90 0.67 22.57
CA GLU A 177 -6.56 0.90 21.17
C GLU A 177 -7.30 2.15 20.68
N ILE A 178 -6.61 3.03 19.97
CA ILE A 178 -7.18 4.22 19.36
C ILE A 178 -7.81 3.82 18.02
N ASP A 179 -9.06 4.21 17.78
CA ASP A 179 -9.77 3.90 16.52
C ASP A 179 -9.04 4.44 15.28
N LYS A 180 -8.35 5.57 15.43
CA LYS A 180 -7.54 6.18 14.38
C LYS A 180 -6.15 5.55 14.34
N ARG A 181 -5.91 4.75 13.31
CA ARG A 181 -4.60 4.15 13.03
C ARG A 181 -3.58 5.19 12.57
N GLY A 182 -2.35 5.04 13.04
CA GLY A 182 -1.20 5.69 12.44
C GLY A 182 -0.94 5.11 11.05
N TRP A 183 -0.42 5.93 10.14
CA TRP A 183 -0.07 5.49 8.80
C TRP A 183 1.27 6.09 8.35
N ILE A 184 2.00 5.34 7.54
CA ILE A 184 3.27 5.76 6.93
C ILE A 184 3.43 5.13 5.55
N ASP A 185 4.08 5.85 4.64
CA ASP A 185 4.44 5.31 3.32
C ASP A 185 5.83 4.67 3.33
N ARG A 186 5.95 3.50 2.69
CA ARG A 186 7.24 2.81 2.52
C ARG A 186 7.34 2.22 1.12
N THR A 187 8.50 2.38 0.47
CA THR A 187 8.75 1.74 -0.81
C THR A 187 9.35 0.36 -0.60
N ILE A 188 8.95 -0.59 -1.42
CA ILE A 188 9.53 -1.93 -1.42
C ILE A 188 10.90 -1.90 -2.07
N ALA A 189 11.93 -2.27 -1.32
CA ALA A 189 13.28 -2.46 -1.82
C ALA A 189 13.46 -3.83 -2.49
N SER A 190 12.92 -4.89 -1.89
CA SER A 190 12.94 -6.25 -2.47
C SER A 190 11.82 -7.15 -1.93
N ILE A 191 11.46 -8.19 -2.69
CA ILE A 191 10.49 -9.20 -2.22
C ILE A 191 11.01 -10.62 -2.48
N LYS A 192 10.91 -11.47 -1.46
CA LYS A 192 11.06 -12.91 -1.61
C LYS A 192 9.69 -13.59 -1.56
N TYR A 193 9.25 -14.12 -2.69
CA TYR A 193 8.01 -14.91 -2.80
C TYR A 193 8.28 -16.36 -2.40
N LEU A 194 7.55 -16.87 -1.42
CA LEU A 194 7.53 -18.28 -1.05
C LEU A 194 6.13 -18.85 -1.31
N SER A 195 5.95 -20.16 -1.20
CA SER A 195 4.66 -20.82 -1.46
C SER A 195 3.56 -20.40 -0.47
N ASN A 196 3.92 -20.18 0.79
CA ASN A 196 2.98 -19.92 1.88
C ASN A 196 3.12 -18.52 2.52
N GLN A 197 4.13 -17.74 2.12
CA GLN A 197 4.37 -16.41 2.67
C GLN A 197 5.17 -15.56 1.69
N SER A 198 5.18 -14.25 1.93
CA SER A 198 6.03 -13.30 1.22
C SER A 198 6.83 -12.50 2.22
N ILE A 199 8.12 -12.30 1.95
CA ILE A 199 9.01 -11.51 2.80
C ILE A 199 9.35 -10.24 2.03
N ILE A 200 8.91 -9.09 2.55
CA ILE A 200 9.08 -7.78 1.92
C ILE A 200 10.14 -7.02 2.69
N THR A 201 11.18 -6.55 1.99
CA THR A 201 12.17 -5.61 2.53
C THR A 201 11.79 -4.20 2.10
N LEU A 202 11.67 -3.30 3.07
CA LEU A 202 11.34 -1.89 2.90
C LEU A 202 12.60 -1.05 2.72
N ASN A 203 12.50 0.05 1.97
CA ASN A 203 13.60 0.98 1.76
C ASN A 203 13.99 1.77 3.01
N ASN A 204 13.05 1.96 3.94
CA ASN A 204 13.23 2.71 5.18
C ASN A 204 12.72 1.90 6.38
N LEU A 205 13.31 2.16 7.54
CA LEU A 205 12.90 1.51 8.79
C LEU A 205 11.46 1.91 9.17
N LEU A 206 10.74 0.95 9.73
CA LEU A 206 9.54 1.18 10.50
C LEU A 206 9.90 1.85 11.85
N PRO A 207 9.00 2.69 12.39
CA PRO A 207 9.05 3.11 13.77
C PRO A 207 9.32 1.95 14.73
N ASP A 208 10.08 2.24 15.79
CA ASP A 208 10.28 1.28 16.86
C ASP A 208 8.95 0.92 17.53
N GLY A 209 8.75 -0.33 17.92
CA GLY A 209 7.54 -0.78 18.60
C GLY A 209 6.41 -1.29 17.70
N ILE A 210 6.48 -1.10 16.38
CA ILE A 210 5.53 -1.75 15.45
C ILE A 210 5.87 -3.24 15.34
N THR A 211 4.93 -4.10 15.70
CA THR A 211 5.05 -5.57 15.60
C THR A 211 4.22 -6.18 14.49
N ASP A 212 3.13 -5.52 14.11
CA ASP A 212 2.16 -5.97 13.13
C ASP A 212 1.33 -4.78 12.62
N GLY A 213 0.60 -5.01 11.54
CA GLY A 213 -0.26 -4.00 10.95
C GLY A 213 -0.90 -4.48 9.66
N GLU A 214 -1.41 -3.53 8.90
CA GLU A 214 -1.95 -3.74 7.55
C GLU A 214 -1.24 -2.81 6.60
N PHE A 215 -0.81 -3.31 5.45
CA PHE A 215 -0.41 -2.46 4.34
C PHE A 215 -1.49 -2.45 3.28
N SER A 216 -1.57 -1.34 2.56
CA SER A 216 -2.39 -1.24 1.37
C SER A 216 -1.61 -0.65 0.20
N VAL A 217 -2.03 -1.02 -1.00
CA VAL A 217 -1.47 -0.49 -2.24
C VAL A 217 -2.57 -0.35 -3.29
N GLU A 218 -2.66 0.82 -3.90
CA GLU A 218 -3.61 1.09 -4.98
C GLU A 218 -2.94 0.88 -6.33
N LYS A 219 -3.56 0.06 -7.18
CA LYS A 219 -2.97 -0.38 -8.44
C LYS A 219 -4.01 -0.47 -9.54
N TRP A 220 -3.53 -0.49 -10.77
CA TRP A 220 -4.34 -0.80 -11.93
C TRP A 220 -4.21 -2.27 -12.29
N GLU A 221 -5.30 -2.86 -12.75
CA GLU A 221 -5.33 -4.17 -13.38
C GLU A 221 -5.89 -4.10 -14.80
N ILE A 222 -5.32 -4.93 -15.66
CA ILE A 222 -5.84 -5.25 -16.98
C ILE A 222 -6.25 -6.72 -16.95
N LYS A 223 -7.49 -7.01 -17.36
CA LYS A 223 -7.89 -8.36 -17.72
C LYS A 223 -7.75 -8.53 -19.21
N THR A 224 -7.07 -9.59 -19.63
CA THR A 224 -6.91 -9.96 -21.03
C THR A 224 -7.97 -10.96 -21.45
N LYS A 225 -8.29 -11.02 -22.75
CA LYS A 225 -9.21 -12.04 -23.28
C LYS A 225 -8.68 -13.45 -23.08
N ASP A 226 -7.40 -13.64 -23.38
CA ASP A 226 -6.72 -14.92 -23.26
C ASP A 226 -5.82 -14.99 -22.02
N LYS A 227 -5.60 -16.21 -21.54
CA LYS A 227 -4.63 -16.48 -20.46
C LYS A 227 -3.21 -16.35 -21.01
N PHE A 228 -2.33 -15.79 -20.20
CA PHE A 228 -0.91 -15.72 -20.50
C PHE A 228 -0.27 -17.11 -20.38
N SER A 229 0.17 -17.66 -21.51
CA SER A 229 0.78 -18.99 -21.62
C SER A 229 2.16 -18.98 -22.27
N TYR A 230 2.80 -17.82 -22.35
CA TYR A 230 4.08 -17.66 -23.06
C TYR A 230 5.25 -17.70 -22.07
N GLY A 231 6.38 -18.28 -22.48
CA GLY A 231 7.59 -18.37 -21.67
C GLY A 231 7.56 -19.38 -20.50
N ASN A 232 6.42 -20.04 -20.24
CA ASN A 232 6.24 -21.01 -19.15
C ASN A 232 6.65 -20.49 -17.76
N SER A 233 6.59 -19.18 -17.56
CA SER A 233 7.05 -18.52 -16.34
C SER A 233 6.22 -17.29 -16.00
N ASP A 234 6.26 -16.92 -14.73
CA ASP A 234 5.67 -15.69 -14.21
C ASP A 234 6.51 -14.47 -14.65
N ILE A 235 5.84 -13.36 -14.95
CA ILE A 235 6.49 -12.09 -15.27
C ILE A 235 6.36 -11.16 -14.06
N CYS A 236 7.48 -10.69 -13.54
CA CYS A 236 7.51 -9.79 -12.38
C CYS A 236 8.23 -8.48 -12.73
N GLY A 237 7.53 -7.35 -12.60
CA GLY A 237 8.09 -6.01 -12.67
C GLY A 237 8.77 -5.69 -14.00
N LYS A 238 8.18 -6.12 -15.12
CA LYS A 238 8.79 -5.94 -16.46
C LYS A 238 8.17 -4.81 -17.24
N GLN A 239 9.00 -4.20 -18.09
CA GLN A 239 8.56 -3.13 -18.98
C GLN A 239 7.56 -3.65 -20.01
N TYR A 240 6.60 -2.81 -20.34
CA TYR A 240 5.53 -3.12 -21.29
C TYR A 240 5.28 -1.97 -22.26
N GLU A 241 4.54 -2.28 -23.31
CA GLU A 241 4.04 -1.35 -24.31
C GLU A 241 2.56 -1.59 -24.55
N VAL A 242 1.82 -0.51 -24.77
CA VAL A 242 0.38 -0.57 -25.09
C VAL A 242 0.16 0.09 -26.43
N SER A 243 -0.50 -0.63 -27.34
CA SER A 243 -0.95 -0.10 -28.63
C SER A 243 -2.46 0.13 -28.57
N ILE A 244 -2.84 1.40 -28.64
CA ILE A 244 -4.23 1.87 -28.71
C ILE A 244 -4.62 2.28 -30.13
N ASP A 245 -3.69 2.25 -31.08
CA ASP A 245 -3.95 2.70 -32.45
C ASP A 245 -4.75 1.65 -33.22
N THR A 246 -5.97 2.00 -33.60
CA THR A 246 -6.79 1.23 -34.54
C THR A 246 -6.79 1.88 -35.94
N LEU A 247 -7.05 1.07 -36.95
CA LEU A 247 -7.35 1.46 -38.31
C LEU A 247 -8.73 2.12 -38.32
N PRO A 248 -8.90 3.21 -39.09
CA PRO A 248 -10.19 3.87 -39.21
C PRO A 248 -11.21 2.88 -39.77
N TYR A 249 -12.42 2.90 -39.20
CA TYR A 249 -13.63 2.21 -39.64
C TYR A 249 -13.79 0.72 -39.32
N PHE A 250 -12.72 -0.03 -39.00
CA PHE A 250 -12.81 -1.48 -38.76
C PHE A 250 -12.39 -1.92 -37.35
N ASN A 251 -12.01 -0.99 -36.47
CA ASN A 251 -11.46 -1.29 -35.13
C ASN A 251 -10.31 -2.32 -35.15
N LEU A 252 -9.63 -2.48 -36.30
CA LEU A 252 -8.48 -3.37 -36.45
C LEU A 252 -7.24 -2.67 -35.95
N HIS A 253 -6.39 -3.31 -35.16
CA HIS A 253 -5.18 -2.65 -34.66
C HIS A 253 -4.19 -2.38 -35.79
N LYS A 254 -3.57 -1.20 -35.75
CA LYS A 254 -2.40 -0.93 -36.59
C LYS A 254 -1.26 -1.83 -36.13
N LEU A 255 -0.52 -2.36 -37.09
CA LEU A 255 0.72 -3.10 -36.81
C LEU A 255 1.64 -2.22 -35.97
N VAL A 256 2.06 -2.74 -34.81
CA VAL A 256 2.88 -2.03 -33.84
C VAL A 256 4.28 -1.86 -34.43
N LYS A 257 4.77 -0.61 -34.47
CA LYS A 257 6.10 -0.28 -35.00
C LYS A 257 7.19 -1.03 -34.22
N GLY A 258 7.77 -2.04 -34.84
CA GLY A 258 9.02 -2.67 -34.47
C GLY A 258 9.82 -2.84 -35.74
N ASP A 259 10.71 -1.89 -35.99
CA ASP A 259 11.71 -1.79 -37.06
C ASP A 259 11.25 -2.10 -38.52
N VAL A 260 11.60 -1.18 -39.42
CA VAL A 260 11.42 -1.21 -40.89
C VAL A 260 10.07 -0.69 -41.45
N ASP A 261 10.20 0.06 -42.54
CA ASP A 261 9.19 0.62 -43.48
C ASP A 261 7.90 -0.20 -43.78
N PRO A 262 7.93 -1.56 -43.84
CA PRO A 262 6.77 -2.36 -44.24
C PRO A 262 5.54 -2.18 -43.36
N SER A 263 5.68 -2.02 -42.04
CA SER A 263 4.51 -1.82 -41.17
C SER A 263 3.78 -0.51 -41.46
N ILE A 264 4.50 0.52 -41.92
CA ILE A 264 3.90 1.81 -42.31
C ILE A 264 3.16 1.64 -43.64
N ILE A 265 3.79 0.99 -44.62
CA ILE A 265 3.20 0.71 -45.93
C ILE A 265 1.94 -0.16 -45.78
N ILE A 266 2.01 -1.22 -44.98
CA ILE A 266 0.90 -2.13 -44.72
C ILE A 266 -0.23 -1.39 -43.99
N ASN A 267 0.05 -0.65 -42.92
CA ASN A 267 -0.97 0.13 -42.23
C ASN A 267 -1.63 1.16 -43.16
N ASN A 268 -0.87 1.85 -44.01
CA ASN A 268 -1.41 2.80 -44.99
C ASN A 268 -2.29 2.12 -46.04
N ASN A 269 -1.91 0.92 -46.50
CA ASN A 269 -2.71 0.14 -47.44
C ASN A 269 -4.02 -0.35 -46.78
N PHE A 270 -3.97 -0.77 -45.52
CA PHE A 270 -5.19 -1.14 -44.78
C PHE A 270 -6.11 0.05 -44.52
N ILE A 271 -5.58 1.26 -44.29
CA ILE A 271 -6.38 2.50 -44.19
C ILE A 271 -7.09 2.78 -45.52
N LYS A 272 -6.38 2.70 -46.65
CA LYS A 272 -6.98 2.91 -47.96
C LYS A 272 -8.05 1.86 -48.28
N LEU A 273 -7.78 0.59 -47.93
CA LEU A 273 -8.74 -0.50 -48.08
C LEU A 273 -9.98 -0.24 -47.22
N SER A 274 -9.80 0.19 -45.97
CA SER A 274 -10.93 0.48 -45.08
C SER A 274 -11.81 1.60 -45.60
N GLU A 275 -11.22 2.68 -46.09
CA GLU A 275 -11.94 3.77 -46.74
C GLU A 275 -12.73 3.30 -47.97
N GLN A 276 -12.12 2.47 -48.82
CA GLN A 276 -12.78 1.93 -50.00
C GLN A 276 -13.96 1.01 -49.66
N ILE A 277 -13.80 0.11 -48.68
CA ILE A 277 -14.91 -0.76 -48.24
C ILE A 277 -16.06 0.09 -47.71
N LYS A 278 -15.78 1.11 -46.89
CA LYS A 278 -16.83 1.97 -46.36
C LYS A 278 -17.55 2.81 -47.44
N LEU A 279 -16.81 3.28 -48.45
CA LEU A 279 -17.40 3.92 -49.62
C LEU A 279 -18.32 2.96 -50.40
N LEU A 280 -17.91 1.71 -50.57
CA LEU A 280 -18.71 0.68 -51.23
C LEU A 280 -19.97 0.34 -50.41
N GLU A 281 -19.85 0.16 -49.10
CA GLU A 281 -20.99 -0.07 -48.21
C GLU A 281 -22.00 1.08 -48.27
N ASN A 282 -21.53 2.33 -48.28
CA ASN A 282 -22.41 3.48 -48.42
C ASN A 282 -23.11 3.53 -49.79
N LYS A 283 -22.39 3.21 -50.87
CA LYS A 283 -22.99 3.09 -52.22
C LYS A 283 -24.05 2.01 -52.27
N ILE A 284 -23.77 0.83 -51.70
CA ILE A 284 -24.74 -0.27 -51.61
C ILE A 284 -25.96 0.20 -50.84
N LYS A 285 -25.79 0.81 -49.65
CA LYS A 285 -26.94 1.33 -48.87
C LYS A 285 -27.79 2.34 -49.61
N LEU A 286 -27.18 3.21 -50.43
CA LEU A 286 -27.93 4.17 -51.25
C LEU A 286 -28.72 3.45 -52.35
N LEU A 287 -28.11 2.46 -53.02
CA LEU A 287 -28.75 1.67 -54.06
C LEU A 287 -29.81 0.68 -53.52
N SER A 288 -29.70 0.26 -52.25
CA SER A 288 -30.64 -0.64 -51.59
C SER A 288 -31.84 0.07 -50.96
N ASN A 289 -31.82 1.41 -50.89
CA ASN A 289 -32.90 2.25 -50.35
C ASN A 289 -33.68 2.98 -51.46
N GLU A 290 -33.40 2.68 -52.73
CA GLU A 290 -34.25 2.95 -53.91
C GLU A 290 -35.11 1.72 -54.22
#